data_AF-A0AA88EE98-F1
#
_entry.id   AF-A0AA88EE98-F1
#
_cell.length_a   1.000
_cell.length_b   1.000
_cell.length_c   1.000
_cell.angle_alpha   90.00
_cell.angle_beta   90.00
_cell.angle_gamma   90.00
#
_symmetry.space_group_name_H-M   'P 1'
#
loop_
_entity.id
_entity.type
_entity.pdbx_description
1 polymer ?
#
loop_
_entity_poly.entity_id
_entity_poly.type
_entity_poly.pdbx_seq_one_letter_code
_entity_poly.pdbx_strand_id
1 'polypeptide(L)'
;MLWKRKGQLEKIVDPLLAGEINPNSLRVVGEIVEKCLSENGSDRPTMQEVEWNLNYALELQRNETTKGLFEDTATIDASLETALGISSYALPVGEDIDTTLEVSGFSSTISR
;
A
#
# COMPACT_ATOMS: atom_id res chain seq x y z
N MET A 1 -3.42 -19.39 8.89
CA MET A 1 -2.52 -18.62 9.79
C MET A 1 -2.95 -18.72 11.27
N LEU A 2 -2.11 -19.24 12.18
CA LEU A 2 -2.46 -19.39 13.62
C LEU A 2 -2.55 -18.05 14.37
N TRP A 3 -1.57 -17.16 14.17
CA TRP A 3 -1.46 -15.89 14.87
C TRP A 3 -2.56 -14.90 14.50
N LYS A 4 -2.94 -14.86 13.21
CA LYS A 4 -4.10 -14.10 12.71
C LYS A 4 -5.40 -14.52 13.40
N ARG A 5 -5.68 -15.83 13.50
CA ARG A 5 -6.89 -16.35 14.17
C ARG A 5 -6.94 -16.02 15.66
N LYS A 6 -5.78 -15.91 16.29
CA LYS A 6 -5.64 -15.50 17.69
C LYS A 6 -5.70 -13.97 17.88
N GLY A 7 -5.76 -13.20 16.80
CA GLY A 7 -5.66 -11.74 16.86
C GLY A 7 -4.31 -11.24 17.37
N GLN A 8 -3.25 -12.04 17.22
CA GLN A 8 -1.91 -11.76 17.75
C GLN A 8 -0.88 -11.68 16.61
N LEU A 9 -1.18 -10.90 15.58
CA LEU A 9 -0.32 -10.80 14.40
C LEU A 9 1.00 -10.07 14.70
N GLU A 10 1.01 -9.20 15.70
CA GLU A 10 2.20 -8.51 16.20
C GLU A 10 3.34 -9.43 16.64
N LYS A 11 3.04 -10.69 16.98
CA LYS A 11 4.05 -11.68 17.41
C LYS A 11 4.88 -12.26 16.27
N ILE A 12 4.45 -12.09 15.02
CA ILE A 12 5.18 -12.54 13.83
C ILE A 12 5.77 -11.37 13.03
N VAL A 13 5.51 -10.13 13.47
CA VAL A 13 6.09 -8.93 12.87
C VAL A 13 7.58 -8.90 13.17
N ASP A 14 8.36 -8.36 12.24
CA ASP A 14 9.78 -8.11 12.43
C ASP A 14 9.99 -7.30 13.73
N PRO A 15 10.87 -7.75 14.65
CA PRO A 15 11.16 -7.03 15.90
C PRO A 15 11.55 -5.57 15.71
N LEU A 16 12.17 -5.22 14.57
CA LEU A 16 12.56 -3.83 14.25
C LEU A 16 11.38 -2.96 13.85
N LEU A 17 10.28 -3.55 13.41
CA LEU A 17 9.05 -2.86 13.01
C LEU A 17 7.97 -2.94 14.11
N ALA A 18 8.21 -3.72 15.16
CA ALA A 18 7.26 -3.93 16.24
C ALA A 18 6.98 -2.60 16.97
N GLY A 19 5.71 -2.19 16.99
CA GLY A 19 5.26 -0.94 17.61
C GLY A 19 5.18 0.27 16.68
N GLU A 20 5.76 0.21 15.47
CA GLU A 20 5.66 1.27 14.46
C GLU A 20 4.53 1.02 13.44
N ILE A 21 4.12 -0.25 13.28
CA ILE A 21 3.07 -0.63 12.34
C ILE A 21 1.68 -0.36 12.92
N ASN A 22 0.84 0.29 12.12
CA ASN A 22 -0.58 0.45 12.39
C ASN A 22 -1.27 -0.93 12.46
N PRO A 23 -2.02 -1.24 13.54
CA PRO A 23 -2.67 -2.55 13.69
C PRO A 23 -3.71 -2.85 12.60
N ASN A 24 -4.40 -1.84 12.06
CA ASN A 24 -5.35 -1.98 10.96
C ASN A 24 -4.63 -2.32 9.65
N SER A 25 -3.52 -1.63 9.34
CA SER A 25 -2.67 -1.96 8.19
C SER A 25 -2.16 -3.39 8.28
N LEU A 26 -1.61 -3.75 9.45
CA LEU A 26 -1.09 -5.08 9.75
C LEU A 26 -2.16 -6.16 9.56
N ARG A 27 -3.41 -5.88 9.96
CA ARG A 27 -4.52 -6.80 9.78
C ARG A 27 -4.84 -7.06 8.31
N VAL A 28 -4.91 -6.02 7.48
CA VAL A 28 -5.15 -6.15 6.04
C VAL A 28 -4.04 -6.99 5.38
N VAL A 29 -2.78 -6.72 5.72
CA VAL A 29 -1.64 -7.52 5.24
C VAL A 29 -1.76 -8.98 5.67
N GLY A 30 -2.10 -9.23 6.94
CA GLY A 30 -2.34 -10.60 7.43
C GLY A 30 -3.48 -11.30 6.70
N GLU A 31 -4.52 -10.57 6.30
CA GLU A 31 -5.65 -11.10 5.56
C GLU A 31 -5.28 -11.52 4.13
N ILE A 32 -4.57 -10.67 3.40
CA ILE A 32 -4.15 -10.99 2.03
C ILE A 32 -3.07 -12.09 2.02
N VAL A 33 -2.11 -12.06 2.95
CA VAL A 33 -1.06 -13.09 3.06
C VAL A 33 -1.66 -14.47 3.35
N GLU A 34 -2.72 -14.56 4.18
CA GLU A 34 -3.40 -15.84 4.39
C GLU A 34 -4.02 -16.39 3.11
N LYS A 35 -4.63 -15.55 2.28
CA LYS A 35 -5.20 -15.98 0.99
C LYS A 35 -4.11 -16.37 -0.01
N CYS A 36 -3.03 -15.59 -0.10
CA CYS A 36 -1.87 -15.90 -0.96
C CYS A 36 -1.24 -17.26 -0.63
N LEU A 37 -1.21 -17.62 0.66
CA LEU A 37 -0.67 -18.87 1.15
C LEU A 37 -1.72 -19.99 1.29
N SER A 38 -2.89 -19.85 0.65
CA SER A 38 -3.88 -20.92 0.66
C SER A 38 -3.33 -22.19 0.01
N GLU A 39 -3.65 -23.32 0.63
CA GLU A 39 -3.33 -24.67 0.11
C GLU A 39 -4.00 -24.88 -1.25
N ASN A 40 -5.22 -24.37 -1.40
CA ASN A 40 -5.98 -24.47 -2.63
C ASN A 40 -5.67 -23.27 -3.54
N GLY A 41 -5.18 -23.56 -4.75
CA GLY A 41 -4.76 -22.53 -5.72
C GLY A 41 -5.88 -21.60 -6.16
N SER A 42 -7.13 -22.07 -6.16
CA SER A 42 -8.30 -21.27 -6.55
C SER A 42 -8.70 -20.22 -5.52
N ASP A 43 -8.24 -20.34 -4.27
CA ASP A 43 -8.50 -19.35 -3.22
C ASP A 43 -7.42 -18.26 -3.19
N ARG A 44 -6.33 -18.45 -3.96
CA ARG A 44 -5.26 -17.46 -4.04
C ARG A 44 -5.75 -16.26 -4.84
N PRO A 45 -5.52 -15.04 -4.33
CA PRO A 45 -5.98 -13.83 -4.97
C PRO A 45 -5.24 -13.61 -6.30
N THR A 46 -5.87 -12.85 -7.18
CA THR A 46 -5.18 -12.33 -8.37
C THR A 46 -4.11 -11.32 -7.95
N MET A 47 -3.08 -11.11 -8.77
CA MET A 47 -2.04 -10.13 -8.45
C MET A 47 -2.61 -8.71 -8.30
N GLN A 48 -3.66 -8.36 -9.04
CA GLN A 48 -4.36 -7.08 -8.93
C GLN A 48 -5.08 -6.93 -7.58
N GLU A 49 -5.71 -7.99 -7.08
CA GLU A 49 -6.29 -7.98 -5.73
C GLU A 49 -5.22 -7.81 -4.65
N VAL A 50 -4.05 -8.43 -4.82
CA VAL A 50 -2.92 -8.25 -3.90
C VAL A 50 -2.48 -6.78 -3.90
N GLU A 51 -2.25 -6.20 -5.07
CA GLU A 51 -1.85 -4.79 -5.20
C GLU A 51 -2.85 -3.84 -4.52
N TRP A 52 -4.15 -4.05 -4.76
CA TRP A 52 -5.20 -3.25 -4.15
C TRP A 52 -5.16 -3.31 -2.61
N ASN A 53 -5.02 -4.52 -2.04
CA ASN A 53 -4.95 -4.70 -0.59
C ASN A 53 -3.70 -4.05 0.01
N LEU A 54 -2.57 -4.08 -0.71
CA LEU A 54 -1.34 -3.45 -0.25
C LEU A 54 -1.43 -1.92 -0.28
N ASN A 55 -2.01 -1.34 -1.34
CA ASN A 55 -2.23 0.10 -1.40
C ASN A 55 -3.18 0.55 -0.29
N TYR A 56 -4.25 -0.20 -0.02
CA TYR A 56 -5.17 0.06 1.07
C TYR A 56 -4.51 -0.05 2.46
N ALA A 57 -3.70 -1.08 2.70
CA ALA A 57 -2.94 -1.21 3.96
C ALA A 57 -2.00 -0.02 4.17
N LEU A 58 -1.37 0.45 3.10
CA LEU A 58 -0.47 1.59 3.12
C LEU A 58 -1.20 2.92 3.37
N GLU A 59 -2.41 3.09 2.84
CA GLU A 59 -3.30 4.21 3.20
C GLU A 59 -3.63 4.20 4.71
N LEU A 60 -3.98 3.04 5.26
CA LEU A 60 -4.22 2.90 6.71
C LEU A 60 -2.99 3.31 7.52
N GLN A 61 -1.81 2.82 7.15
CA GLN A 61 -0.55 3.16 7.84
C GLN A 61 -0.31 4.68 7.86
N ARG A 62 -0.58 5.39 6.75
CA ARG A 62 -0.39 6.85 6.66
C ARG A 62 -1.40 7.65 7.48
N ASN A 63 -2.65 7.17 7.53
CA ASN A 63 -3.75 7.90 8.16
C ASN A 63 -3.72 7.91 9.70
N GLU A 64 -2.96 7.01 10.34
CA GLU A 64 -2.78 7.02 11.80
C GLU A 64 -1.65 7.94 12.26
N THR A 65 -0.65 8.21 11.41
CA THR A 65 0.46 9.13 11.71
C THR A 65 -0.03 10.57 11.95
N THR A 66 -1.18 10.95 11.39
CA THR A 66 -1.76 12.30 11.53
C THR A 66 -2.44 12.55 12.88
N LYS A 67 -2.69 11.53 13.71
CA LYS A 67 -3.40 11.69 15.00
C LYS A 67 -2.48 11.96 16.21
N GLY A 68 -1.15 11.95 16.01
CA GLY A 68 -0.17 12.16 17.09
C GLY A 68 0.25 13.61 17.37
N LEU A 69 -0.30 14.61 16.68
CA LEU A 69 0.05 16.02 16.86
C LEU A 69 -1.19 16.88 17.08
N PHE A 70 -1.95 16.64 18.15
CA PHE A 70 -2.91 17.63 18.63
C PHE A 70 -2.97 17.60 20.16
N GLU A 71 -1.95 18.17 20.79
CA GLU A 71 -2.11 18.85 22.07
C GLU A 71 -1.30 20.17 22.01
N ASP A 72 -1.99 21.24 22.38
CA ASP A 72 -1.57 22.65 22.55
C ASP A 72 -1.62 23.66 21.36
N THR A 73 -2.81 24.27 21.26
CA THR A 73 -3.13 25.72 21.22
C THR A 73 -2.46 26.71 20.24
N ALA A 74 -3.37 27.51 19.64
CA ALA A 74 -3.25 28.90 19.18
C ALA A 74 -2.71 29.19 17.76
N THR A 75 -3.66 29.53 16.88
CA THR A 75 -3.64 30.56 15.82
C THR A 75 -2.32 30.85 15.11
N ILE A 76 -2.20 30.42 13.84
CA ILE A 76 -1.67 31.25 12.76
C ILE A 76 -2.41 30.96 11.44
N ASP A 77 -2.69 32.06 10.76
CA ASP A 77 -3.42 32.26 9.51
C ASP A 77 -2.55 31.95 8.27
N ALA A 78 -3.25 31.69 7.15
CA ALA A 78 -2.80 31.74 5.76
C ALA A 78 -1.47 31.03 5.37
N SER A 79 -1.59 29.76 4.98
CA SER A 79 -0.97 29.20 3.76
C SER A 79 -1.50 27.78 3.51
N LEU A 80 -2.76 27.68 3.08
CA LEU A 80 -3.30 26.45 2.51
C LEU A 80 -2.95 26.38 1.01
N GLU A 81 -1.67 26.31 0.72
CA GLU A 81 -1.14 25.87 -0.58
C GLU A 81 0.00 24.89 -0.31
N THR A 82 -0.36 23.66 0.03
CA THR A 82 0.25 22.42 -0.48
C THR A 82 -0.69 21.29 -0.04
N ALA A 83 -1.97 21.42 -0.39
CA ALA A 83 -2.86 20.28 -0.43
C ALA A 83 -2.40 19.42 -1.62
N LEU A 84 -2.25 18.12 -1.38
CA LEU A 84 -1.87 17.10 -2.36
C LEU A 84 -0.38 17.10 -2.71
N GLY A 85 0.42 16.53 -1.80
CA GLY A 85 1.65 15.82 -2.15
C GLY A 85 1.33 14.59 -3.00
N ILE A 86 0.86 14.83 -4.22
CA ILE A 86 0.86 13.86 -5.30
C ILE A 86 2.27 13.86 -5.88
N SER A 87 3.04 12.84 -5.54
CA SER A 87 4.08 12.28 -6.40
C SER A 87 4.37 10.86 -5.89
N SER A 88 4.01 9.82 -6.63
CA SER A 88 4.83 9.42 -7.77
C SER A 88 4.06 8.84 -8.99
N TYR A 89 2.78 9.15 -9.19
CA TYR A 89 2.10 8.79 -10.45
C TYR A 89 1.10 9.87 -10.91
N ALA A 90 1.52 11.13 -10.98
CA ALA A 90 0.80 12.12 -11.77
C ALA A 90 1.55 12.37 -13.07
N LEU A 91 1.11 11.70 -14.13
CA LEU A 91 1.41 12.11 -15.49
C LEU A 91 0.62 13.41 -15.76
N PRO A 92 1.26 14.53 -16.12
CA PRO A 92 0.54 15.72 -16.53
C PRO A 92 -0.10 15.44 -17.90
N VAL A 93 -1.43 15.52 -17.95
CA VAL A 93 -2.18 15.52 -19.21
C VAL A 93 -2.19 16.94 -19.76
N GLY A 94 -1.55 17.12 -20.92
CA GLY A 94 -1.81 18.22 -21.85
C GLY A 94 -0.58 19.07 -22.18
N GLU A 95 0.18 18.68 -23.20
CA GLU A 95 0.42 19.45 -24.43
C GLU A 95 1.27 18.59 -25.39
N ASP A 96 0.95 18.59 -26.68
CA ASP A 96 1.42 17.65 -27.70
C ASP A 96 2.94 17.47 -27.81
N ILE A 97 3.46 16.25 -27.59
CA ILE A 97 4.77 15.84 -28.10
C ILE A 97 4.83 14.33 -28.35
N ASP A 98 4.97 13.98 -29.63
CA ASP A 98 5.23 12.62 -30.12
C ASP A 98 6.52 12.06 -29.51
N THR A 99 6.43 11.00 -28.71
CA THR A 99 7.59 10.19 -28.36
C THR A 99 7.20 8.73 -28.29
N THR A 100 7.35 8.09 -29.45
CA THR A 100 7.43 6.64 -29.61
C THR A 100 8.54 6.08 -28.72
N LEU A 101 8.18 5.42 -27.62
CA LEU A 101 9.11 4.58 -26.87
C LEU A 101 9.13 3.18 -27.48
N GLU A 102 10.13 2.94 -28.32
CA GLU A 102 10.49 1.60 -28.77
C GLU A 102 10.94 0.76 -27.57
N VAL A 103 10.13 -0.24 -27.21
CA VAL A 103 10.56 -1.29 -26.29
C VAL A 103 11.37 -2.33 -27.05
N SER A 104 12.68 -2.09 -27.16
CA SER A 104 13.62 -3.15 -27.51
C SER A 104 13.70 -4.15 -26.35
N GLY A 105 13.22 -5.39 -26.57
CA GLY A 105 13.73 -6.54 -25.82
C GLY A 105 12.79 -7.38 -24.96
N PHE A 106 11.47 -7.39 -25.15
CA PHE A 106 10.64 -8.46 -24.56
C PHE A 106 10.30 -9.53 -25.61
N SER A 107 11.22 -10.48 -25.82
CA SER A 107 10.88 -11.71 -26.52
C SER A 107 10.25 -12.68 -25.53
N SER A 108 8.97 -12.94 -25.68
CA SER A 108 8.31 -14.12 -25.12
C SER A 108 7.24 -14.57 -26.11
N THR A 109 7.65 -15.39 -27.07
CA THR A 109 6.72 -16.12 -27.93
C THR A 109 6.08 -17.24 -27.12
N ILE A 110 4.75 -17.21 -26.99
CA ILE A 110 3.98 -18.36 -26.54
C ILE A 110 3.82 -19.29 -27.76
N SER A 111 4.46 -20.46 -27.73
CA SER A 111 4.29 -21.48 -28.78
C SER A 111 3.15 -22.42 -28.41
N ARG A 112 2.30 -22.68 -29.40
CA ARG A 112 1.28 -23.74 -29.42
C ARG A 112 1.83 -24.93 -30.21
#